data_AF-A0A939B938-F1
#
_entry.id   AF-A0A939B938-F1
#
_cell.length_a   1.000
_cell.length_b   1.000
_cell.length_c   1.000
_cell.angle_alpha   90.00
_cell.angle_beta   90.00
_cell.angle_gamma   90.00
#
_symmetry.space_group_name_H-M   'P 1'
#
loop_
_entity.id
_entity.type
_entity.pdbx_description
1 polymer ?
#
loop_
_entity_poly.entity_id
_entity_poly.type
_entity_poly.pdbx_seq_one_letter_code
_entity_poly.pdbx_strand_id
1 'polypeptide(L)'
;MDSVPRVVISGQVTRGVIGTDAFQEADIVGITMPVVKHSFLLQSNDDLTHTFREAFYIASTGRPGPVLIDIPSDLAGEQMVFHYPDKIDIPSYRPTYKGNAKQVRQAVELIAHSTRPLLLVGGGCVTSHACDEVVELAETMQIPVVTTLIGKAAVPCSNPLNLGPVGMHGSKYANMAMT
;
A
#
# COMPACT_ATOMS: atom_id res chain seq x y z
N MET A 1 8.80 0.28 -1.23
CA MET A 1 9.00 1.64 -1.77
C MET A 1 7.82 2.08 -2.65
N ASP A 2 7.33 1.26 -3.59
CA ASP A 2 6.22 1.62 -4.52
C ASP A 2 4.80 1.25 -4.08
N SER A 3 4.64 0.70 -2.86
CA SER A 3 3.33 0.33 -2.32
C SER A 3 2.62 -0.79 -3.11
N VAL A 4 3.38 -1.78 -3.59
CA VAL A 4 2.83 -2.95 -4.30
C VAL A 4 2.39 -4.01 -3.27
N PRO A 5 1.13 -4.50 -3.33
CA PRO A 5 0.69 -5.58 -2.46
C PRO A 5 1.41 -6.88 -2.83
N ARG A 6 2.15 -7.45 -1.89
CA ARG A 6 2.87 -8.72 -2.11
C ARG A 6 2.87 -9.54 -0.83
N VAL A 7 2.53 -10.82 -0.93
CA VAL A 7 2.73 -11.78 0.15
C VAL A 7 3.93 -12.64 -0.22
N VAL A 8 4.98 -12.59 0.59
CA VAL A 8 6.20 -13.38 0.43
C VAL A 8 6.11 -14.54 1.42
N ILE A 9 6.28 -15.76 0.93
CA ILE A 9 6.27 -16.96 1.75
C ILE A 9 7.69 -17.54 1.73
N SER A 10 8.32 -17.67 2.89
CA SER A 10 9.63 -18.30 3.05
C SER A 10 9.51 -19.58 3.86
N GLY A 11 10.38 -20.54 3.55
CA GLY A 11 10.59 -21.71 4.39
C GLY A 11 11.64 -21.41 5.45
N GLN A 12 11.45 -21.97 6.64
CA GLN A 12 12.36 -21.86 7.77
C GLN A 12 12.80 -23.24 8.24
N VAL A 13 13.93 -23.31 8.95
CA VAL A 13 14.35 -24.51 9.68
C VAL A 13 13.26 -24.96 10.67
N THR A 14 13.34 -26.20 11.17
CA THR A 14 12.33 -26.68 12.12
C THR A 14 12.35 -25.84 13.39
N ARG A 15 11.18 -25.65 14.02
CA ARG A 15 11.05 -24.77 15.21
C ARG A 15 12.06 -25.06 16.31
N GLY A 16 12.39 -26.33 16.53
CA GLY A 16 13.30 -26.78 17.59
C GLY A 16 14.77 -26.40 17.41
N VAL A 17 15.18 -25.93 16.22
CA VAL A 17 16.55 -25.49 15.95
C VAL A 17 16.64 -24.01 15.57
N ILE A 18 15.53 -23.27 15.61
CA ILE A 18 15.56 -21.81 15.42
C ILE A 18 16.38 -21.18 16.56
N GLY A 19 17.29 -20.28 16.21
CA GLY A 19 18.22 -19.58 17.08
C GLY A 19 19.50 -20.37 17.39
N THR A 20 19.79 -21.44 16.65
CA THR A 20 20.95 -22.32 16.94
C THR A 20 22.04 -22.29 15.87
N ASP A 21 21.96 -21.34 14.93
CA ASP A 21 22.82 -21.26 13.75
C ASP A 21 22.71 -22.53 12.89
N ALA A 22 21.48 -23.03 12.74
CA ALA A 22 21.20 -24.25 11.99
C ALA A 22 21.54 -24.07 10.49
N PHE A 23 21.73 -25.19 9.79
CA PHE A 23 22.05 -25.16 8.36
C PHE A 23 20.96 -24.45 7.57
N GLN A 24 21.35 -23.39 6.84
CA GLN A 24 20.47 -22.50 6.06
C GLN A 24 19.46 -21.69 6.89
N GLU A 25 19.67 -21.59 8.20
CA GLU A 25 18.92 -20.67 9.03
C GLU A 25 19.27 -19.21 8.70
N ALA A 26 18.25 -18.38 8.59
CA ALA A 26 18.39 -16.94 8.57
C ALA A 26 17.23 -16.31 9.35
N ASP A 27 17.52 -15.29 10.16
CA ASP A 27 16.50 -14.44 10.77
C ASP A 27 15.87 -13.52 9.70
N ILE A 28 15.08 -14.13 8.81
CA ILE A 28 14.45 -13.43 7.69
C ILE A 28 13.42 -12.41 8.18
N VAL A 29 12.82 -12.65 9.36
CA VAL A 29 11.94 -11.69 10.03
C VAL A 29 12.71 -10.43 10.37
N GLY A 30 13.84 -10.54 11.08
CA GLY A 30 14.70 -9.40 11.42
C GLY A 30 15.28 -8.71 10.18
N ILE A 31 15.76 -9.48 9.20
CA ILE A 31 16.32 -8.94 7.94
C ILE A 31 15.29 -8.11 7.17
N THR A 32 14.03 -8.56 7.12
CA THR A 32 13.00 -7.92 6.30
C THR A 32 12.13 -6.91 7.04
N MET A 33 12.19 -6.86 8.38
CA MET A 33 11.43 -5.94 9.22
C MET A 33 11.39 -4.49 8.72
N PRO A 34 12.48 -3.85 8.23
CA PRO A 34 12.43 -2.48 7.74
C PRO A 34 11.79 -2.30 6.36
N VAL A 35 11.53 -3.39 5.62
CA VAL A 35 11.07 -3.34 4.21
C VAL A 35 9.72 -4.00 3.96
N VAL A 36 9.07 -4.55 4.99
CA VAL A 36 7.71 -5.11 4.94
C VAL A 36 6.74 -4.36 5.84
N LYS A 37 5.45 -4.45 5.54
CA LYS A 37 4.37 -3.92 6.40
C LYS A 37 4.23 -4.75 7.68
N HIS A 38 4.46 -6.05 7.57
CA HIS A 38 4.36 -7.00 8.65
C HIS A 38 5.11 -8.29 8.31
N SER A 39 5.51 -9.02 9.34
CA SER A 39 6.12 -10.34 9.24
C SER A 39 5.40 -11.29 10.19
N PHE A 40 5.09 -12.49 9.73
CA PHE A 40 4.62 -13.59 10.56
C PHE A 40 5.71 -14.66 10.60
N LEU A 41 6.00 -15.19 11.79
CA LEU A 41 6.72 -16.46 11.94
C LEU A 41 5.72 -17.47 12.48
N LEU A 42 5.31 -18.41 11.65
CA LEU A 42 4.24 -19.35 12.00
C LEU A 42 4.68 -20.28 13.13
N GLN A 43 3.89 -20.35 14.20
CA GLN A 43 4.20 -21.18 15.39
C GLN A 43 3.36 -22.46 15.46
N SER A 44 2.19 -22.48 14.82
CA SER A 44 1.25 -23.60 14.79
C SER A 44 0.47 -23.64 13.48
N ASN A 45 0.04 -24.83 13.06
CA ASN A 45 -0.86 -25.00 11.93
C ASN A 45 -2.29 -24.53 12.21
N ASP A 46 -2.68 -24.43 13.48
CA ASP A 46 -3.98 -23.87 13.88
C ASP A 46 -4.11 -22.38 13.46
N ASP A 47 -2.97 -21.66 13.44
CA ASP A 47 -2.92 -20.25 13.07
C ASP A 47 -2.69 -20.03 11.57
N LEU A 48 -2.47 -21.09 10.78
CA LEU A 48 -2.02 -20.98 9.39
C LEU A 48 -3.04 -20.24 8.53
N THR A 49 -4.31 -20.63 8.60
CA THR A 49 -5.36 -20.02 7.77
C THR A 49 -5.64 -18.57 8.15
N HIS A 50 -5.59 -18.26 9.46
CA HIS A 50 -5.73 -16.90 9.98
C HIS A 50 -4.55 -16.02 9.54
N THR A 51 -3.32 -16.51 9.72
CA THR A 51 -2.09 -15.84 9.31
C THR A 51 -2.11 -15.48 7.83
N PHE A 52 -2.52 -16.41 6.97
CA PHE A 52 -2.65 -16.13 5.54
C PHE A 52 -3.75 -15.09 5.27
N ARG A 53 -4.93 -15.21 5.90
CA ARG A 53 -6.01 -14.22 5.75
C ARG A 53 -5.54 -12.82 6.13
N GLU A 54 -4.84 -12.70 7.25
CA GLU A 54 -4.26 -11.45 7.75
C GLU A 54 -3.19 -10.90 6.84
N ALA A 55 -2.26 -11.74 6.39
CA ALA A 55 -1.18 -11.31 5.51
C ALA A 55 -1.70 -10.70 4.21
N PHE A 56 -2.68 -11.34 3.56
CA PHE A 56 -3.29 -10.80 2.34
C PHE A 56 -4.05 -9.50 2.61
N TYR A 57 -4.81 -9.43 3.71
CA TYR A 57 -5.53 -8.21 4.09
C TYR A 57 -4.59 -7.05 4.39
N ILE A 58 -3.55 -7.26 5.19
CA ILE A 58 -2.52 -6.25 5.49
C ILE A 58 -1.82 -5.85 4.19
N ALA A 59 -1.45 -6.78 3.32
CA ALA A 59 -0.76 -6.46 2.07
C ALA A 59 -1.59 -5.55 1.16
N SER A 60 -2.91 -5.76 1.08
CA SER A 60 -3.80 -5.08 0.13
C SER A 60 -4.54 -3.85 0.66
N THR A 61 -4.57 -3.62 1.97
CA THR A 61 -5.34 -2.51 2.57
C THR A 61 -4.47 -1.36 3.10
N GLY A 62 -5.09 -0.22 3.42
CA GLY A 62 -4.38 1.02 3.71
C GLY A 62 -3.48 1.45 2.55
N ARG A 63 -2.23 1.84 2.84
CA ARG A 63 -1.18 1.90 1.81
C ARG A 63 -0.69 0.46 1.54
N PRO A 64 -0.88 -0.10 0.33
CA PRO A 64 -0.51 -1.49 0.07
C PRO A 64 1.00 -1.70 0.17
N GLY A 65 1.44 -2.93 0.36
CA GLY A 65 2.86 -3.23 0.53
C GLY A 65 3.14 -4.71 0.79
N PRO A 66 4.42 -5.08 0.89
CA PRO A 66 4.81 -6.45 1.11
C PRO A 66 4.54 -6.91 2.55
N VAL A 67 4.17 -8.17 2.72
CA VAL A 67 4.05 -8.89 3.99
C VAL A 67 4.81 -10.21 3.87
N LEU A 68 5.54 -10.60 4.91
CA LEU A 68 6.26 -11.86 4.97
C LEU A 68 5.48 -12.87 5.81
N ILE A 69 5.43 -14.12 5.36
CA ILE A 69 5.03 -15.29 6.15
C ILE A 69 6.20 -16.28 6.12
N ASP A 70 6.84 -16.48 7.26
CA ASP A 70 7.92 -17.43 7.44
C ASP A 70 7.39 -18.72 8.08
N ILE A 71 7.60 -19.86 7.41
CA ILE A 71 6.96 -21.14 7.74
C ILE A 71 8.04 -22.19 8.07
N PRO A 72 8.15 -22.61 9.35
CA PRO A 72 8.98 -23.73 9.75
C PRO A 72 8.64 -25.02 8.99
N SER A 73 9.67 -25.73 8.55
CA SER A 73 9.55 -26.95 7.75
C SER A 73 8.79 -28.09 8.44
N ASP A 74 8.83 -28.17 9.78
CA ASP A 74 8.05 -29.15 10.55
C ASP A 74 6.55 -28.86 10.45
N LEU A 75 6.14 -27.59 10.50
CA LEU A 75 4.73 -27.21 10.32
C LEU A 75 4.25 -27.47 8.89
N ALA A 76 5.09 -27.19 7.89
CA ALA A 76 4.74 -27.40 6.48
C ALA A 76 4.47 -28.87 6.13
N GLY A 77 5.04 -29.82 6.89
CA GLY A 77 4.85 -31.27 6.70
C GLY A 77 3.73 -31.90 7.52
N GLU A 78 3.15 -31.16 8.47
CA GLU A 78 2.12 -31.67 9.39
C GLU A 78 0.72 -31.67 8.73
N GLN A 79 -0.14 -32.61 9.15
CA GLN A 79 -1.55 -32.62 8.76
C GLN A 79 -2.36 -31.65 9.61
N MET A 80 -3.35 -30.98 9.01
CA MET A 80 -4.25 -30.09 9.72
C MET A 80 -5.70 -30.24 9.24
N VAL A 81 -6.64 -29.87 10.09
CA VAL A 81 -8.03 -29.66 9.67
C VAL A 81 -8.13 -28.27 9.06
N PHE A 82 -8.40 -28.19 7.77
CA PHE A 82 -8.50 -26.91 7.07
C PHE A 82 -9.81 -26.20 7.39
N HIS A 83 -9.72 -24.99 7.94
CA HIS A 83 -10.84 -24.08 8.12
C HIS A 83 -10.37 -22.64 7.86
N TYR A 84 -10.92 -22.00 6.82
CA TYR A 84 -10.54 -20.64 6.44
C TYR A 84 -11.51 -19.61 7.04
N PRO A 85 -11.01 -18.57 7.75
CA PRO A 85 -11.89 -17.61 8.40
C PRO A 85 -12.54 -16.63 7.41
N ASP A 86 -13.87 -16.47 7.52
CA ASP A 86 -14.62 -15.51 6.70
C ASP A 86 -14.27 -14.06 7.04
N LYS A 87 -14.25 -13.77 8.35
CA LYS A 87 -14.01 -12.44 8.91
C LYS A 87 -12.55 -12.26 9.27
N ILE A 88 -12.11 -11.02 9.17
CA ILE A 88 -10.80 -10.58 9.63
C ILE A 88 -10.99 -9.45 10.63
N ASP A 89 -10.39 -9.59 11.80
CA ASP A 89 -10.34 -8.54 12.81
C ASP A 89 -8.92 -8.49 13.37
N ILE A 90 -8.19 -7.45 13.01
CA ILE A 90 -6.84 -7.17 13.49
C ILE A 90 -6.95 -5.95 14.39
N PRO A 91 -6.97 -6.11 15.73
CA PRO A 91 -7.23 -4.99 16.65
C PRO A 91 -6.29 -3.79 16.47
N SER A 92 -5.02 -4.07 16.16
CA SER A 92 -3.97 -3.07 15.96
C SER A 92 -3.96 -2.44 14.56
N TYR A 93 -4.73 -2.96 13.60
CA TYR A 93 -4.65 -2.56 12.20
C TYR A 93 -6.04 -2.25 11.62
N ARG A 94 -6.39 -0.96 11.63
CA ARG A 94 -7.68 -0.44 11.15
C ARG A 94 -7.47 0.71 10.16
N PRO A 95 -7.36 0.43 8.84
CA PRO A 95 -7.22 1.49 7.84
C PRO A 95 -8.46 2.40 7.80
N THR A 96 -8.23 3.72 7.74
CA THR A 96 -9.29 4.73 7.68
C THR A 96 -9.65 5.04 6.23
N TYR A 97 -10.88 4.68 5.82
CA TYR A 97 -11.39 4.95 4.48
C TYR A 97 -12.36 6.13 4.41
N LYS A 98 -12.93 6.53 5.54
CA LYS A 98 -13.82 7.69 5.61
C LYS A 98 -13.02 8.94 5.91
N GLY A 99 -13.03 9.87 4.96
CA GLY A 99 -12.47 11.21 5.18
C GLY A 99 -13.20 11.95 6.30
N ASN A 100 -12.49 12.82 7.00
CA ASN A 100 -13.10 13.69 8.01
C ASN A 100 -13.89 14.80 7.31
N ALA A 101 -15.22 14.77 7.42
CA ALA A 101 -16.09 15.72 6.73
C ALA A 101 -15.78 17.21 7.02
N LYS A 102 -15.32 17.55 8.23
CA LYS A 102 -14.94 18.92 8.57
C LYS A 102 -13.67 19.33 7.84
N GLN A 103 -12.65 18.46 7.82
CA GLN A 103 -11.40 18.72 7.10
C GLN A 103 -11.61 18.79 5.58
N VAL A 104 -12.47 17.93 5.03
CA VAL A 104 -12.83 17.98 3.59
C VAL A 104 -13.49 19.32 3.25
N ARG A 105 -14.46 19.80 4.04
CA ARG A 105 -15.09 21.11 3.82
C ARG A 105 -14.07 22.25 3.90
N GLN A 106 -13.17 22.22 4.88
CA GLN A 106 -12.10 23.20 4.99
C GLN A 106 -11.16 23.18 3.78
N ALA A 107 -10.80 22.00 3.27
CA ALA A 107 -9.98 21.87 2.07
C ALA A 107 -10.69 22.47 0.84
N VAL A 108 -11.98 22.17 0.65
CA VAL A 108 -12.79 22.74 -0.44
C VAL A 108 -12.83 24.26 -0.36
N GLU A 109 -13.04 24.83 0.84
CA GLU A 109 -13.06 26.27 1.05
C GLU A 109 -11.71 26.92 0.72
N LEU A 110 -10.59 26.30 1.12
CA LEU A 110 -9.25 26.77 0.77
C LEU A 110 -8.99 26.73 -0.74
N ILE A 111 -9.42 25.66 -1.41
CA ILE A 111 -9.28 25.53 -2.86
C ILE A 111 -10.11 26.61 -3.56
N ALA A 112 -11.35 26.84 -3.13
CA ALA A 112 -12.26 27.82 -3.73
C ALA A 112 -11.76 29.27 -3.63
N HIS A 113 -11.04 29.61 -2.56
CA HIS A 113 -10.44 30.95 -2.38
C HIS A 113 -9.03 31.08 -2.96
N SER A 114 -8.45 29.99 -3.46
CA SER A 114 -7.10 30.01 -4.03
C SER A 114 -7.10 30.70 -5.40
N THR A 115 -6.12 31.58 -5.62
CA THR A 115 -5.94 32.24 -6.93
C THR A 115 -5.13 31.39 -7.91
N ARG A 116 -4.38 30.41 -7.42
CA ARG A 116 -3.49 29.53 -8.21
C ARG A 116 -3.49 28.11 -7.66
N PRO A 117 -4.65 27.41 -7.61
CA PRO A 117 -4.70 26.04 -7.13
C PRO A 117 -3.98 25.09 -8.12
N LEU A 118 -3.45 23.99 -7.59
CA LEU A 118 -2.79 22.95 -8.35
C LEU A 118 -3.00 21.59 -7.66
N LEU A 119 -3.38 20.56 -8.41
CA LEU A 119 -3.49 19.20 -7.89
C LEU A 119 -2.19 18.43 -8.14
N LEU A 120 -1.53 17.98 -7.08
CA LEU A 120 -0.42 17.02 -7.16
C LEU A 120 -0.92 15.60 -6.90
N VAL A 121 -0.97 14.80 -7.95
CA VAL A 121 -1.58 13.46 -7.91
C VAL A 121 -0.50 12.37 -7.92
N GLY A 122 -0.47 11.56 -6.87
CA GLY A 122 0.44 10.43 -6.73
C GLY A 122 -0.16 9.10 -7.14
N GLY A 123 0.64 8.03 -7.05
CA GLY A 123 0.21 6.65 -7.34
C GLY A 123 -0.95 6.15 -6.46
N GLY A 124 -1.16 6.78 -5.30
CA GLY A 124 -2.29 6.49 -4.42
C GLY A 124 -3.64 6.52 -5.14
N CYS A 125 -3.83 7.52 -6.02
CA CYS A 125 -5.04 7.66 -6.83
C CYS A 125 -5.29 6.44 -7.73
N VAL A 126 -4.23 5.97 -8.42
CA VAL A 126 -4.31 4.79 -9.29
C VAL A 126 -4.60 3.53 -8.47
N THR A 127 -3.89 3.34 -7.36
CA THR A 127 -4.06 2.16 -6.50
C THR A 127 -5.40 2.10 -5.78
N SER A 128 -6.05 3.25 -5.55
CA SER A 128 -7.39 3.33 -4.96
C SER A 128 -8.50 3.37 -5.99
N HIS A 129 -8.18 3.28 -7.29
CA HIS A 129 -9.14 3.43 -8.39
C HIS A 129 -9.90 4.76 -8.37
N ALA A 130 -9.26 5.84 -7.91
CA ALA A 130 -9.89 7.15 -7.76
C ALA A 130 -9.61 8.12 -8.93
N CYS A 131 -9.23 7.57 -10.10
CA CYS A 131 -8.81 8.37 -11.25
C CYS A 131 -9.96 9.24 -11.77
N ASP A 132 -11.17 8.68 -11.84
CA ASP A 132 -12.33 9.38 -12.39
C ASP A 132 -12.74 10.55 -11.48
N GLU A 133 -12.71 10.35 -10.16
CA GLU A 133 -13.01 11.39 -9.18
C GLU A 133 -11.97 12.53 -9.20
N VAL A 134 -10.70 12.22 -9.46
CA VAL A 134 -9.65 13.24 -9.63
C VAL A 134 -9.89 14.05 -10.89
N VAL A 135 -10.25 13.39 -12.00
CA VAL A 135 -10.58 14.07 -13.26
C VAL A 135 -11.82 14.96 -13.07
N GLU A 136 -12.88 14.44 -12.45
CA GLU A 136 -14.10 15.19 -12.17
C GLU A 136 -13.82 16.43 -11.32
N LEU A 137 -13.02 16.29 -10.26
CA LEU A 137 -12.62 17.42 -9.40
C LEU A 137 -11.84 18.48 -10.18
N ALA A 138 -10.85 18.06 -10.97
CA ALA A 138 -10.02 18.94 -11.77
C ALA A 138 -10.86 19.72 -12.78
N GLU A 139 -11.76 19.04 -13.49
CA GLU A 139 -12.61 19.65 -14.52
C GLU A 139 -13.70 20.54 -13.90
N THR A 140 -14.32 20.14 -12.78
CA THR A 140 -15.35 20.94 -12.12
C THR A 140 -14.79 22.25 -11.59
N MET A 141 -13.61 22.20 -10.97
CA MET A 141 -12.99 23.37 -10.35
C MET A 141 -12.02 24.10 -11.28
N GLN A 142 -11.81 23.59 -12.50
CA GLN A 142 -10.84 24.09 -13.48
C GLN A 142 -9.42 24.20 -12.89
N ILE A 143 -8.97 23.16 -12.20
CA ILE A 143 -7.67 23.11 -11.53
C ILE A 143 -6.68 22.29 -12.37
N PRO A 144 -5.52 22.84 -12.74
CA PRO A 144 -4.47 22.08 -13.40
C PRO A 144 -3.95 20.93 -12.52
N VAL A 145 -3.50 19.86 -13.16
CA VAL A 145 -3.02 18.65 -12.51
C VAL A 145 -1.57 18.39 -12.90
N VAL A 146 -0.74 18.13 -11.89
CA VAL A 146 0.60 17.54 -12.05
C VAL A 146 0.62 16.17 -11.41
N THR A 147 1.31 15.22 -12.02
CA THR A 147 1.41 13.86 -11.47
C THR A 147 2.81 13.57 -10.96
N THR A 148 2.95 12.65 -10.01
CA THR A 148 4.24 11.97 -9.83
C THR A 148 4.46 10.95 -10.95
N LEU A 149 5.66 10.36 -11.03
CA LEU A 149 5.93 9.27 -11.98
C LEU A 149 4.96 8.09 -11.80
N ILE A 150 4.71 7.69 -10.55
CA ILE A 150 3.82 6.57 -10.22
C ILE A 150 2.34 6.95 -10.39
N GLY A 151 2.02 8.25 -10.33
CA GLY A 151 0.67 8.78 -10.60
C GLY A 151 0.40 9.11 -12.07
N LYS A 152 1.33 8.86 -12.99
CA LYS A 152 1.25 9.33 -14.38
C LYS A 152 -0.03 8.93 -15.11
N ALA A 153 -0.60 7.78 -14.77
CA ALA A 153 -1.83 7.26 -15.38
C ALA A 153 -3.12 7.79 -14.73
N ALA A 154 -3.03 8.64 -13.71
CA ALA A 154 -4.20 9.11 -12.96
C ALA A 154 -5.12 10.05 -13.77
N VAL A 155 -4.58 10.74 -14.79
CA VAL A 155 -5.33 11.67 -15.64
C VAL A 155 -4.95 11.41 -17.10
N PRO A 156 -5.91 11.40 -18.05
CA PRO A 156 -5.61 11.24 -19.47
C PRO A 156 -4.58 12.26 -19.96
N CYS A 157 -3.59 11.82 -20.74
CA CYS A 157 -2.58 12.72 -21.33
C CYS A 157 -3.17 13.78 -22.27
N SER A 158 -4.35 13.51 -22.83
CA SER A 158 -5.10 14.42 -23.70
C SER A 158 -5.92 15.46 -22.92
N ASN A 159 -6.06 15.32 -21.60
CA ASN A 159 -6.80 16.29 -20.80
C ASN A 159 -6.03 17.62 -20.78
N PRO A 160 -6.65 18.76 -21.16
CA PRO A 160 -5.96 20.05 -21.23
C PRO A 160 -5.46 20.56 -19.87
N LEU A 161 -6.02 20.06 -18.75
CA LEU A 161 -5.58 20.40 -17.40
C LEU A 161 -4.35 19.60 -16.95
N ASN A 162 -3.93 18.57 -17.69
CA ASN A 162 -2.79 17.73 -17.34
C ASN A 162 -1.47 18.37 -17.77
N LEU A 163 -0.70 18.88 -16.81
CA LEU A 163 0.62 19.48 -17.05
C LEU A 163 1.75 18.45 -17.14
N GLY A 164 1.44 17.17 -16.93
CA GLY A 164 2.36 16.05 -16.97
C GLY A 164 3.08 15.78 -15.65
N PRO A 165 4.07 14.87 -15.68
CA PRO A 165 4.79 14.47 -14.48
C PRO A 165 5.71 15.59 -13.97
N VAL A 166 5.74 15.81 -12.66
CA VAL A 166 6.69 16.69 -11.96
C VAL A 166 7.97 15.93 -11.58
N GLY A 167 9.11 16.63 -11.50
CA GLY A 167 10.36 16.09 -10.95
C GLY A 167 11.59 16.39 -11.81
N MET A 168 12.71 15.71 -11.49
CA MET A 168 14.03 15.91 -12.12
C MET A 168 14.00 15.86 -13.65
N HIS A 169 13.20 14.96 -14.21
CA HIS A 169 12.98 14.81 -15.66
C HIS A 169 11.50 15.00 -16.04
N GLY A 170 10.78 15.74 -15.20
CA GLY A 170 9.38 16.06 -15.43
C GLY A 170 9.18 17.15 -16.49
N SER A 171 7.92 17.44 -16.78
CA SER A 171 7.52 18.58 -17.61
C SER A 171 8.04 19.87 -16.97
N LYS A 172 8.68 20.73 -17.79
CA LYS A 172 9.12 22.07 -17.34
C LYS A 172 7.95 22.86 -16.77
N TYR A 173 6.76 22.77 -17.40
CA TYR A 173 5.55 23.47 -16.97
C TYR A 173 5.02 22.92 -15.64
N ALA A 174 5.08 21.59 -15.44
CA ALA A 174 4.72 20.98 -14.16
C ALA A 174 5.61 21.48 -13.03
N ASN A 175 6.93 21.54 -13.25
CA ASN A 175 7.88 22.07 -12.27
C ASN A 175 7.65 23.57 -11.98
N MET A 176 7.41 24.38 -13.03
CA MET A 176 7.11 25.81 -12.87
C MET A 176 5.77 26.09 -12.17
N ALA A 177 4.78 25.21 -12.30
CA ALA A 177 3.50 25.36 -11.62
C ALA A 177 3.62 25.13 -10.10
N MET A 178 4.61 24.33 -9.67
CA MET A 178 4.85 23.98 -8.26
C MET A 178 5.67 25.03 -7.47
N THR A 179 6.26 26.01 -8.15
CA THR A 179 7.14 27.05 -7.58
C THR A 179 6.58 28.44 -7.82
#